data_AF-A0A9X0A6K3-F1
#
_entry.id   AF-A0A9X0A6K3-F1
#
_cell.length_a   1.000
_cell.length_b   1.000
_cell.length_c   1.000
_cell.angle_alpha   90.00
_cell.angle_beta   90.00
_cell.angle_gamma   90.00
#
_symmetry.space_group_name_H-M   'P 1'
#
loop_
_entity.id
_entity.type
_entity.pdbx_description
1 polymer ?
#
loop_
_entity_poly.entity_id
_entity_poly.type
_entity_poly.pdbx_seq_one_letter_code
_entity_poly.pdbx_strand_id
1 'polypeptide(L)'
;MPGHIPIKQVDLPSHTHHIVLICVLSMSPDMDKATKRDFKYGWFSFKPRWLQIINSSKCFLFVVVILATVQSMTVNGITSINLPALEKRFQLSSKDLGLIAASNDISAILLVCFVSFYGEFGNKIKWLGYGTLITAIGCFVFVLPHALISPYQPVLENTTFTSRQTEQCTINNGSSTSNACFSGYESNRLYLFIFCVAQLLMGAGTTPLYSLAPAYIDENVHPKASPIYLGIFFAAAVAGPGLGFVAGGPILNEVYIQIKQPKGVHLTSRNPQWIGAWWLGYIVAGVAMFFSAVFILGFPRELPGSKEMRDKAIEEGDLPKRNNKLRGKLRDIVPATVQLLKNPTYMFNALAITAGSMMGAGMGTFIAKFTQLKFALNPGLAGITLGTVFVVGAAGS
;
A
#
# COMPACT_ATOMS: atom_id res chain seq x y z
N MET A 1 12.11 58.54 43.00
CA MET A 1 13.41 57.87 43.16
C MET A 1 13.20 56.53 43.85
N PRO A 2 13.40 55.41 43.13
CA PRO A 2 13.83 54.18 43.79
C PRO A 2 14.93 53.40 43.02
N GLY A 3 15.96 53.02 43.79
CA GLY A 3 16.78 51.79 43.77
C GLY A 3 17.08 51.01 42.47
N HIS A 4 18.33 51.07 42.04
CA HIS A 4 18.97 50.05 41.17
C HIS A 4 19.41 48.83 42.00
N ILE A 5 19.07 47.62 41.54
CA ILE A 5 19.62 46.34 42.01
C ILE A 5 20.62 45.85 40.95
N PRO A 6 21.89 45.51 41.28
CA PRO A 6 22.87 45.06 40.29
C PRO A 6 22.71 43.56 39.98
N ILE A 7 22.81 43.23 38.69
CA ILE A 7 22.84 41.86 38.17
C ILE A 7 24.23 41.27 38.46
N LYS A 8 24.29 40.17 39.20
CA LYS A 8 25.51 39.36 39.39
C LYS A 8 25.94 38.76 38.04
N GLN A 9 27.08 39.19 37.53
CA GLN A 9 27.84 38.41 36.54
C GLN A 9 28.31 37.11 37.21
N VAL A 10 27.94 35.98 36.63
CA VAL A 10 28.49 34.67 36.99
C VAL A 10 29.79 34.52 36.22
N ASP A 11 30.92 34.69 36.91
CA ASP A 11 32.24 34.44 36.35
C ASP A 11 32.43 32.93 36.13
N LEU A 12 32.37 32.50 34.86
CA LEU A 12 32.90 31.20 34.46
C LEU A 12 34.40 31.31 34.15
N PRO A 13 35.22 30.32 34.53
CA PRO A 13 36.67 30.37 34.35
C PRO A 13 37.07 30.49 32.86
N SER A 14 38.10 31.31 32.57
CA SER A 14 38.51 31.69 31.21
C SER A 14 38.89 30.52 30.28
N HIS A 15 39.19 29.35 30.84
CA HIS A 15 39.42 28.12 30.09
C HIS A 15 38.16 27.56 29.41
N THR A 16 36.96 27.78 29.97
CA THR A 16 35.70 27.26 29.41
C THR A 16 35.25 28.07 28.20
N HIS A 17 35.52 29.38 28.18
CA HIS A 17 35.23 30.22 27.02
C HIS A 17 36.11 29.85 25.83
N HIS A 18 37.40 29.56 26.03
CA HIS A 18 38.25 29.08 24.95
C HIS A 18 37.82 27.69 24.45
N ILE A 19 37.44 26.75 25.31
CA ILE A 19 37.02 25.41 24.88
C ILE A 19 35.68 25.44 24.15
N VAL A 20 34.69 26.21 24.61
CA VAL A 20 33.39 26.34 23.92
C VAL A 20 33.55 27.11 22.60
N LEU A 21 34.35 28.18 22.57
CA LEU A 21 34.61 28.94 21.34
C LEU A 21 35.43 28.11 20.33
N ILE A 22 36.38 27.28 20.78
CA ILE A 22 37.12 26.32 19.93
C ILE A 22 36.22 25.16 19.46
N CYS A 23 35.24 24.72 20.26
CA CYS A 23 34.25 23.73 19.83
C CYS A 23 33.26 24.29 18.79
N VAL A 24 32.87 25.56 18.94
CA VAL A 24 31.99 26.27 17.97
C VAL A 24 32.78 26.68 16.72
N LEU A 25 34.05 27.04 16.82
CA LEU A 25 34.93 27.37 15.68
C LEU A 25 35.53 26.12 15.00
N SER A 26 35.54 24.95 15.66
CA SER A 26 35.92 23.65 15.06
C SER A 26 34.74 22.81 14.59
N MET A 27 33.53 23.41 14.50
CA MET A 27 32.48 22.94 13.60
C MET A 27 33.03 23.03 12.17
N SER A 28 33.76 21.98 11.81
CA SER A 28 34.59 21.91 10.61
C SER A 28 33.73 22.14 9.38
N PRO A 29 34.24 22.86 8.35
CA PRO A 29 33.59 22.93 7.04
C PRO A 29 33.27 21.55 6.44
N ASP A 30 33.89 20.47 6.93
CA ASP A 30 33.58 19.10 6.54
C ASP A 30 32.31 18.52 7.19
N MET A 31 31.96 18.92 8.42
CA MET A 31 30.67 18.56 9.05
C MET A 31 29.51 19.30 8.37
N ASP A 32 29.71 20.56 8.00
CA ASP A 32 28.76 21.34 7.21
C ASP A 32 28.58 20.76 5.80
N LYS A 33 29.66 20.30 5.17
CA LYS A 33 29.61 19.61 3.85
C LYS A 33 29.01 18.21 3.93
N ALA A 34 29.18 17.48 5.03
CA ALA A 34 28.56 16.17 5.27
C ALA A 34 27.06 16.33 5.51
N THR A 35 26.67 17.27 6.38
CA THR A 35 25.26 17.60 6.66
C THR A 35 24.57 18.14 5.39
N LYS A 36 25.22 19.01 4.60
CA LYS A 36 24.71 19.48 3.29
C LYS A 36 24.65 18.40 2.21
N ARG A 37 25.36 17.27 2.35
CA ARG A 37 25.25 16.13 1.43
C ARG A 37 24.00 15.29 1.73
N ASP A 38 23.53 15.26 2.97
CA ASP A 38 22.37 14.45 3.38
C ASP A 38 21.02 15.05 2.97
N PHE A 39 20.96 16.35 2.69
CA PHE A 39 19.76 17.03 2.20
C PHE A 39 19.61 17.03 0.67
N LYS A 40 20.49 16.37 -0.07
CA LYS A 40 20.46 16.34 -1.54
C LYS A 40 19.76 15.10 -2.07
N TYR A 41 18.94 15.28 -3.08
CA TYR A 41 18.32 14.18 -3.82
C TYR A 41 19.38 13.36 -4.58
N GLY A 42 19.24 12.05 -4.56
CA GLY A 42 20.05 11.11 -5.34
C GLY A 42 20.30 9.80 -4.61
N TRP A 43 21.01 8.89 -5.27
CA TRP A 43 21.23 7.52 -4.79
C TRP A 43 22.67 7.32 -4.36
N PHE A 44 22.88 6.86 -3.12
CA PHE A 44 24.20 6.65 -2.54
C PHE A 44 25.11 7.88 -2.76
N SER A 45 26.18 7.75 -3.55
CA SER A 45 27.11 8.85 -3.88
C SER A 45 26.73 9.63 -5.15
N PHE A 46 25.76 9.16 -5.94
CA PHE A 46 25.31 9.81 -7.18
C PHE A 46 24.23 10.86 -6.89
N LYS A 47 24.65 12.13 -6.77
CA LYS A 47 23.81 13.29 -6.44
C LYS A 47 24.05 14.46 -7.40
N PRO A 48 23.68 14.34 -8.69
CA PRO A 48 23.95 15.39 -9.67
C PRO A 48 23.10 16.64 -9.43
N ARG A 49 23.59 17.79 -9.91
CA ARG A 49 22.93 19.10 -9.73
C ARG A 49 21.58 19.19 -10.46
N TRP A 50 21.46 18.61 -11.64
CA TRP A 50 20.24 18.65 -12.45
C TRP A 50 19.07 17.88 -11.80
N LEU A 51 19.35 16.84 -11.00
CA LEU A 51 18.32 16.11 -10.24
C LEU A 51 17.83 16.84 -8.99
N GLN A 52 18.51 17.90 -8.52
CA GLN A 52 18.08 18.62 -7.32
C GLN A 52 16.77 19.39 -7.52
N ILE A 53 16.30 19.56 -8.75
CA ILE A 53 14.98 20.13 -9.05
C ILE A 53 13.85 19.25 -8.46
N ILE A 54 14.08 17.94 -8.38
CA ILE A 54 13.13 16.97 -7.79
C ILE A 54 13.08 17.09 -6.26
N ASN A 55 14.08 17.72 -5.65
CA ASN A 55 14.22 17.86 -4.20
C ASN A 55 13.28 18.93 -3.61
N SER A 56 11.98 18.78 -3.83
CA SER A 56 10.94 19.68 -3.33
C SER A 56 9.78 18.88 -2.73
N SER A 57 9.08 19.48 -1.77
CA SER A 57 7.91 18.86 -1.14
C SER A 57 6.76 18.61 -2.12
N LYS A 58 6.62 19.47 -3.14
CA LYS A 58 5.65 19.32 -4.23
C LYS A 58 5.93 18.11 -5.10
N CYS A 59 7.20 17.92 -5.50
CA CYS A 59 7.61 16.74 -6.26
C CYS A 59 7.45 15.46 -5.42
N PHE A 60 7.80 15.51 -4.13
CA PHE A 60 7.56 14.39 -3.23
C PHE A 60 6.07 14.03 -3.16
N LEU A 61 5.19 15.03 -2.93
CA LEU A 61 3.74 14.82 -2.91
C LEU A 61 3.26 14.18 -4.21
N PHE A 62 3.67 14.70 -5.36
CA PHE A 62 3.28 14.15 -6.66
C PHE A 62 3.63 12.66 -6.81
N VAL A 63 4.86 12.27 -6.46
CA VAL A 63 5.31 10.88 -6.52
C VAL A 63 4.54 10.00 -5.54
N VAL A 64 4.35 10.46 -4.31
CA VAL A 64 3.67 9.70 -3.26
C VAL A 64 2.16 9.57 -3.52
N VAL A 65 1.53 10.57 -4.14
CA VAL A 65 0.14 10.51 -4.61
C VAL A 65 -0.02 9.43 -5.68
N ILE A 66 0.84 9.43 -6.70
CA ILE A 66 0.83 8.37 -7.73
C ILE A 66 1.01 7.01 -7.08
N LEU A 67 1.97 6.90 -6.15
CA LEU A 67 2.22 5.64 -5.46
C LEU A 67 1.01 5.18 -4.63
N ALA A 68 0.37 6.07 -3.87
CA ALA A 68 -0.82 5.77 -3.09
C ALA A 68 -2.00 5.33 -3.95
N THR A 69 -2.19 6.00 -5.09
CA THR A 69 -3.20 5.60 -6.05
C THR A 69 -2.88 4.22 -6.63
N VAL A 70 -1.65 3.95 -7.09
CA VAL A 70 -1.27 2.66 -7.69
C VAL A 70 -1.34 1.51 -6.66
N GLN A 71 -0.86 1.73 -5.43
CA GLN A 71 -0.96 0.72 -4.37
C GLN A 71 -2.41 0.42 -4.02
N SER A 72 -3.24 1.43 -3.79
CA SER A 72 -4.66 1.25 -3.46
C SER A 72 -5.45 0.64 -4.63
N MET A 73 -5.16 1.05 -5.86
CA MET A 73 -5.69 0.45 -7.09
C MET A 73 -5.41 -1.05 -7.15
N THR A 74 -4.18 -1.45 -6.82
CA THR A 74 -3.73 -2.84 -6.96
C THR A 74 -4.25 -3.72 -5.83
N VAL A 75 -4.03 -3.29 -4.58
CA VAL A 75 -4.34 -4.08 -3.39
C VAL A 75 -5.85 -4.20 -3.18
N ASN A 76 -6.61 -3.12 -3.38
CA ASN A 76 -8.05 -3.12 -3.14
C ASN A 76 -8.85 -3.34 -4.44
N GLY A 77 -8.68 -2.48 -5.45
CA GLY A 77 -9.52 -2.52 -6.65
C GLY A 77 -9.31 -3.75 -7.54
N ILE A 78 -8.08 -3.94 -8.02
CA ILE A 78 -7.69 -5.03 -8.92
C ILE A 78 -7.84 -6.39 -8.22
N THR A 79 -7.43 -6.51 -6.95
CA THR A 79 -7.65 -7.75 -6.19
C THR A 79 -9.13 -8.10 -6.10
N SER A 80 -9.99 -7.16 -5.69
CA SER A 80 -11.43 -7.43 -5.53
C SER A 80 -12.11 -7.84 -6.84
N ILE A 81 -11.79 -7.19 -7.96
CA ILE A 81 -12.40 -7.53 -9.25
C ILE A 81 -11.90 -8.87 -9.82
N ASN A 82 -10.68 -9.28 -9.44
CA ASN A 82 -10.07 -10.52 -9.90
C ASN A 82 -10.55 -11.76 -9.13
N LEU A 83 -11.11 -11.62 -7.91
CA LEU A 83 -11.52 -12.77 -7.09
C LEU A 83 -12.41 -13.78 -7.82
N PRO A 84 -13.46 -13.38 -8.58
CA PRO A 84 -14.29 -14.35 -9.32
C PRO A 84 -13.51 -15.11 -10.39
N ALA A 85 -12.54 -14.47 -11.05
CA ALA A 85 -11.70 -15.13 -12.05
C ALA A 85 -10.76 -16.15 -11.39
N LEU A 86 -10.22 -15.85 -10.19
CA LEU A 86 -9.39 -16.76 -9.42
C LEU A 86 -10.19 -17.96 -8.90
N GLU A 87 -11.37 -17.73 -8.35
CA GLU A 87 -12.31 -18.79 -7.92
C GLU A 87 -12.58 -19.77 -9.05
N LYS A 88 -12.93 -19.26 -10.23
CA LYS A 88 -13.22 -20.09 -11.38
C LYS A 88 -11.99 -20.82 -11.92
N ARG A 89 -10.83 -20.16 -11.96
CA ARG A 89 -9.61 -20.73 -12.53
C ARG A 89 -8.98 -21.80 -11.65
N PHE A 90 -8.92 -21.55 -10.35
CA PHE A 90 -8.24 -22.41 -9.37
C PHE A 90 -9.23 -23.24 -8.53
N GLN A 91 -10.53 -23.17 -8.84
CA GLN A 91 -11.60 -23.87 -8.12
C GLN A 91 -11.55 -23.62 -6.60
N LEU A 92 -11.27 -22.37 -6.23
CA LEU A 92 -11.15 -21.95 -4.83
C LEU A 92 -12.54 -21.74 -4.23
N SER A 93 -12.69 -22.04 -2.94
CA SER A 93 -13.93 -21.71 -2.24
C SER A 93 -14.00 -20.20 -1.92
N SER A 94 -15.19 -19.70 -1.60
CA SER A 94 -15.35 -18.31 -1.13
C SER A 94 -14.57 -18.03 0.16
N LYS A 95 -14.35 -19.06 1.00
CA LYS A 95 -13.52 -18.95 2.21
C LYS A 95 -12.05 -18.72 1.86
N ASP A 96 -11.56 -19.42 0.84
CA ASP A 96 -10.18 -19.29 0.36
C ASP A 96 -9.93 -17.91 -0.25
N LEU A 97 -10.87 -17.39 -1.05
CA LEU A 97 -10.79 -16.02 -1.56
C LEU A 97 -10.79 -14.98 -0.45
N GLY A 98 -11.62 -15.19 0.58
CA GLY A 98 -11.64 -14.34 1.76
C GLY A 98 -10.32 -14.36 2.53
N LEU A 99 -9.69 -15.54 2.62
CA LEU A 99 -8.36 -15.67 3.22
C LEU A 99 -7.28 -14.95 2.41
N ILE A 100 -7.32 -15.03 1.07
CA ILE A 100 -6.40 -14.29 0.20
C ILE A 100 -6.54 -12.78 0.46
N ALA A 101 -7.76 -12.25 0.41
CA ALA A 101 -7.99 -10.82 0.64
C ALA A 101 -7.57 -10.38 2.06
N ALA A 102 -7.96 -11.13 3.09
CA ALA A 102 -7.62 -10.81 4.48
C ALA A 102 -6.12 -10.90 4.79
N SER A 103 -5.35 -11.69 4.03
CA SER A 103 -3.90 -11.82 4.22
C SER A 103 -3.16 -10.48 4.12
N ASN A 104 -3.60 -9.59 3.22
CA ASN A 104 -3.07 -8.23 3.13
C ASN A 104 -3.20 -7.49 4.47
N ASP A 105 -4.42 -7.45 5.01
CA ASP A 105 -4.74 -6.69 6.22
C ASP A 105 -4.07 -7.30 7.46
N ILE A 106 -3.98 -8.64 7.54
CA ILE A 106 -3.27 -9.35 8.60
C ILE A 106 -1.81 -8.88 8.67
N SER A 107 -1.10 -8.87 7.54
CA SER A 107 0.30 -8.41 7.53
C SER A 107 0.43 -6.93 7.88
N ALA A 108 -0.48 -6.08 7.38
CA ALA A 108 -0.46 -4.66 7.64
C ALA A 108 -0.67 -4.36 9.13
N ILE A 109 -1.65 -4.99 9.77
CA ILE A 109 -1.93 -4.81 11.21
C ILE A 109 -0.76 -5.28 12.07
N LEU A 110 -0.14 -6.42 11.73
CA LEU A 110 0.98 -6.95 12.50
C LEU A 110 2.22 -6.05 12.40
N LEU A 111 2.46 -5.45 11.23
CA LEU A 111 3.68 -4.70 10.96
C LEU A 111 3.55 -3.20 11.18
N VAL A 112 2.33 -2.63 11.22
CA VAL A 112 2.14 -1.17 11.32
C VAL A 112 2.79 -0.58 12.56
N CYS A 113 2.63 -1.18 13.73
CA CYS A 113 3.24 -0.69 14.97
C CYS A 113 4.78 -0.71 14.88
N PHE A 114 5.34 -1.78 14.32
CA PHE A 114 6.78 -1.95 14.16
C PHE A 114 7.34 -0.95 13.15
N VAL A 115 6.76 -0.87 11.95
CA VAL A 115 7.16 0.05 10.88
C VAL A 115 7.02 1.50 11.32
N SER A 116 5.94 1.86 12.00
CA SER A 116 5.71 3.23 12.47
C SER A 116 6.77 3.64 13.48
N PHE A 117 7.08 2.78 14.45
CA PHE A 117 8.10 3.08 15.44
C PHE A 117 9.51 3.15 14.82
N TYR A 118 9.95 2.10 14.15
CA TYR A 118 11.32 2.07 13.60
C TYR A 118 11.52 3.04 12.44
N GLY A 119 10.48 3.30 11.65
CA GLY A 119 10.48 4.29 10.59
C GLY A 119 10.61 5.71 11.13
N GLU A 120 9.94 6.02 12.26
CA GLU A 120 9.98 7.33 12.90
C GLU A 120 11.39 7.74 13.34
N PHE A 121 12.12 6.82 13.97
CA PHE A 121 13.50 7.06 14.43
C PHE A 121 14.55 6.83 13.34
N GLY A 122 14.21 6.05 12.31
CA GLY A 122 15.06 5.75 11.16
C GLY A 122 15.00 6.80 10.05
N ASN A 123 15.35 6.37 8.84
CA ASN A 123 15.16 7.16 7.62
C ASN A 123 13.81 6.76 6.99
N LYS A 124 12.79 7.60 7.19
CA LYS A 124 11.40 7.40 6.71
C LYS A 124 11.35 7.08 5.21
N ILE A 125 12.13 7.78 4.40
CA ILE A 125 12.20 7.57 2.94
C ILE A 125 12.72 6.19 2.57
N LYS A 126 13.73 5.67 3.29
CA LYS A 126 14.25 4.33 3.02
C LYS A 126 13.22 3.26 3.35
N TRP A 127 12.53 3.37 4.48
CA TRP A 127 11.45 2.46 4.84
C TRP A 127 10.31 2.50 3.82
N LEU A 128 9.94 3.70 3.36
CA LEU A 128 8.93 3.90 2.32
C LEU A 128 9.33 3.25 0.99
N GLY A 129 10.57 3.47 0.54
CA GLY A 129 11.08 2.92 -0.71
C GLY A 129 11.23 1.40 -0.66
N TYR A 130 11.80 0.84 0.40
CA TYR A 130 11.92 -0.62 0.57
C TYR A 130 10.54 -1.29 0.72
N GLY A 131 9.61 -0.68 1.45
CA GLY A 131 8.22 -1.14 1.51
C GLY A 131 7.59 -1.23 0.13
N THR A 132 7.77 -0.18 -0.68
CA THR A 132 7.25 -0.15 -2.06
C THR A 132 7.87 -1.25 -2.94
N LEU A 133 9.17 -1.53 -2.79
CA LEU A 133 9.80 -2.66 -3.48
C LEU A 133 9.22 -4.00 -3.04
N ILE A 134 8.93 -4.18 -1.76
CA ILE A 134 8.29 -5.39 -1.23
C ILE A 134 6.88 -5.54 -1.84
N THR A 135 6.11 -4.45 -1.96
CA THR A 135 4.80 -4.48 -2.64
C THR A 135 4.93 -4.87 -4.11
N ALA A 136 5.93 -4.33 -4.82
CA ALA A 136 6.19 -4.69 -6.21
C ALA A 136 6.54 -6.18 -6.36
N ILE A 137 7.38 -6.71 -5.47
CA ILE A 137 7.68 -8.15 -5.40
C ILE A 137 6.40 -8.95 -5.16
N GLY A 138 5.58 -8.53 -4.19
CA GLY A 138 4.28 -9.15 -3.90
C GLY A 138 3.38 -9.24 -5.14
N CYS A 139 3.34 -8.21 -5.99
CA CYS A 139 2.60 -8.25 -7.26
C CYS A 139 3.13 -9.32 -8.22
N PHE A 140 4.46 -9.44 -8.37
CA PHE A 140 5.05 -10.48 -9.21
C PHE A 140 4.83 -11.88 -8.65
N VAL A 141 4.87 -12.05 -7.32
CA VAL A 141 4.51 -13.32 -6.67
C VAL A 141 3.03 -13.65 -6.90
N PHE A 142 2.14 -12.65 -6.91
CA PHE A 142 0.71 -12.86 -7.19
C PHE A 142 0.47 -13.38 -8.62
N VAL A 143 1.33 -13.02 -9.57
CA VAL A 143 1.27 -13.49 -10.96
C VAL A 143 1.79 -14.92 -11.11
N LEU A 144 2.68 -15.37 -10.22
CA LEU A 144 3.41 -16.64 -10.34
C LEU A 144 2.50 -17.87 -10.60
N PRO A 145 1.35 -18.05 -9.93
CA PRO A 145 0.46 -19.19 -10.20
C PRO A 145 0.01 -19.28 -11.66
N HIS A 146 -0.10 -18.16 -12.38
CA HIS A 146 -0.43 -18.17 -13.80
C HIS A 146 0.66 -18.82 -14.66
N ALA A 147 1.93 -18.62 -14.31
CA ALA A 147 3.07 -19.20 -15.02
C ALA A 147 3.28 -20.69 -14.68
N LEU A 148 2.89 -21.13 -13.48
CA LEU A 148 3.06 -22.50 -13.01
C LEU A 148 1.95 -23.44 -13.48
N ILE A 149 0.72 -22.93 -13.63
CA ILE A 149 -0.44 -23.75 -13.99
C ILE A 149 -0.48 -24.07 -15.49
N SER A 150 -0.86 -25.30 -15.83
CA SER A 150 -1.06 -25.72 -17.22
C SER A 150 -2.09 -24.85 -17.95
N PRO A 151 -1.94 -24.64 -19.27
CA PRO A 151 -2.88 -23.89 -20.09
C PRO A 151 -4.37 -24.18 -19.82
N TYR A 152 -5.22 -23.14 -19.71
CA TYR A 152 -6.67 -23.33 -19.60
C TYR A 152 -7.22 -23.84 -20.93
N GLN A 153 -7.97 -24.95 -20.88
CA GLN A 153 -8.66 -25.52 -22.04
C GLN A 153 -10.16 -25.55 -21.73
N PRO A 154 -10.99 -24.80 -22.49
CA PRO A 154 -12.44 -24.89 -22.34
C PRO A 154 -12.94 -26.23 -22.91
N VAL A 155 -14.03 -26.75 -22.36
CA VAL A 155 -14.66 -27.98 -22.86
C VAL A 155 -15.41 -27.62 -24.14
N LEU A 156 -15.00 -28.17 -25.29
CA LEU A 156 -15.75 -28.05 -26.54
C LEU A 156 -16.83 -29.15 -26.59
N GLU A 157 -18.10 -28.76 -26.69
CA GLU A 157 -19.21 -29.68 -26.98
C GLU A 157 -19.12 -30.13 -28.46
N ASN A 158 -18.26 -31.09 -28.78
CA ASN A 158 -18.26 -31.74 -30.09
C ASN A 158 -17.73 -33.17 -29.99
N THR A 159 -18.52 -34.08 -29.42
CA THR A 159 -18.68 -35.48 -29.91
C THR A 159 -19.80 -36.18 -29.12
N THR A 160 -20.78 -36.69 -29.87
CA THR A 160 -21.65 -37.86 -29.62
C THR A 160 -21.64 -38.48 -28.21
N PHE A 161 -22.82 -38.50 -27.58
CA PHE A 161 -23.28 -39.50 -26.59
C PHE A 161 -22.20 -40.38 -25.94
N THR A 162 -21.69 -39.98 -24.77
CA THR A 162 -21.62 -40.77 -23.52
C THR A 162 -20.72 -40.05 -22.50
N SER A 163 -21.35 -39.22 -21.68
CA SER A 163 -21.04 -38.91 -20.26
C SER A 163 -21.42 -37.46 -19.99
N ARG A 164 -22.65 -37.26 -19.53
CA ARG A 164 -23.10 -36.02 -18.90
C ARG A 164 -22.21 -35.73 -17.69
N GLN A 165 -21.37 -34.72 -17.77
CA GLN A 165 -20.91 -33.96 -16.62
C GLN A 165 -21.04 -32.48 -16.92
N THR A 166 -22.29 -32.06 -17.08
CA THR A 166 -22.67 -30.70 -16.73
C THR A 166 -22.68 -30.66 -15.20
N GLU A 167 -22.05 -29.66 -14.60
CA GLU A 167 -22.06 -29.37 -13.16
C GLU A 167 -23.47 -28.96 -12.68
N GLN A 168 -24.40 -29.89 -12.76
CA GLN A 168 -25.65 -29.90 -12.03
C GLN A 168 -25.73 -31.25 -11.34
N CYS A 169 -25.84 -31.24 -10.01
CA CYS A 169 -26.04 -32.44 -9.23
C CYS A 169 -27.39 -33.07 -9.60
N THR A 170 -27.41 -34.00 -10.56
CA THR A 170 -28.49 -34.95 -10.69
C THR A 170 -28.26 -36.07 -9.68
N ILE A 171 -29.04 -36.06 -8.60
CA ILE A 171 -29.15 -37.20 -7.69
C ILE A 171 -29.84 -38.32 -8.47
N ASN A 172 -29.06 -39.25 -9.01
CA ASN A 172 -29.58 -40.52 -9.47
C ASN A 172 -29.21 -41.60 -8.46
N ASN A 173 -30.23 -42.11 -7.77
CA ASN A 173 -30.14 -43.27 -6.90
C ASN A 173 -29.80 -44.50 -7.75
N GLY A 174 -28.56 -44.98 -7.65
CA GLY A 174 -28.14 -46.20 -8.32
C GLY A 174 -26.64 -46.37 -8.37
N SER A 175 -26.09 -46.98 -7.32
CA SER A 175 -24.89 -47.83 -7.30
C SER A 175 -23.85 -47.64 -8.44
N SER A 176 -22.80 -46.88 -8.16
CA SER A 176 -21.38 -47.21 -8.44
C SER A 176 -20.52 -45.99 -8.11
N THR A 177 -19.84 -46.04 -6.96
CA THR A 177 -18.80 -45.08 -6.55
C THR A 177 -17.59 -45.23 -7.46
N SER A 178 -17.61 -44.57 -8.61
CA SER A 178 -16.37 -44.25 -9.32
C SER A 178 -15.71 -43.07 -8.61
N ASN A 179 -14.68 -43.37 -7.81
CA ASN A 179 -13.80 -42.37 -7.19
C ASN A 179 -12.90 -41.70 -8.25
N ALA A 180 -13.50 -41.09 -9.27
CA ALA A 180 -12.80 -40.23 -10.22
C ALA A 180 -12.98 -38.77 -9.79
N CYS A 181 -12.63 -38.46 -8.54
CA CYS A 181 -12.56 -37.09 -8.05
C CYS A 181 -11.31 -36.96 -7.17
N PHE A 182 -10.61 -35.84 -7.30
CA PHE A 182 -9.49 -35.37 -6.48
C PHE A 182 -8.07 -35.88 -6.82
N SER A 183 -7.57 -35.56 -8.02
CA SER A 183 -6.10 -35.42 -8.22
C SER A 183 -5.62 -33.96 -8.23
N GLY A 184 -6.53 -32.97 -8.17
CA GLY A 184 -6.20 -31.54 -8.19
C GLY A 184 -6.10 -30.83 -6.82
N TYR A 185 -6.44 -31.51 -5.72
CA TYR A 185 -6.62 -30.87 -4.41
C TYR A 185 -5.32 -30.32 -3.81
N GLU A 186 -4.21 -31.04 -3.95
CA GLU A 186 -2.88 -30.59 -3.50
C GLU A 186 -2.35 -29.40 -4.31
N SER A 187 -2.60 -29.37 -5.62
CA SER A 187 -2.20 -28.26 -6.48
C SER A 187 -2.95 -26.96 -6.13
N ASN A 188 -4.25 -27.05 -5.80
CA ASN A 188 -5.06 -25.89 -5.43
C ASN A 188 -4.58 -25.24 -4.12
N ARG A 189 -4.15 -26.03 -3.14
CA ARG A 189 -3.60 -25.52 -1.87
C ARG A 189 -2.27 -24.80 -2.04
N LEU A 190 -1.40 -25.28 -2.94
CA LEU A 190 -0.16 -24.60 -3.27
C LEU A 190 -0.41 -23.21 -3.87
N TYR A 191 -1.32 -23.12 -4.84
CA TYR A 191 -1.66 -21.82 -5.45
C TYR A 191 -2.29 -20.86 -4.44
N LEU A 192 -3.19 -21.36 -3.58
CA LEU A 192 -3.75 -20.59 -2.47
C LEU A 192 -2.65 -20.03 -1.55
N PHE A 193 -1.68 -20.87 -1.17
CA PHE A 193 -0.55 -20.44 -0.35
C PHE A 193 0.27 -19.33 -1.04
N ILE A 194 0.55 -19.46 -2.34
CA ILE A 194 1.27 -18.44 -3.11
C ILE A 194 0.49 -17.11 -3.12
N PHE A 195 -0.82 -17.14 -3.34
CA PHE A 195 -1.66 -15.94 -3.30
C PHE A 195 -1.67 -15.27 -1.91
N CYS A 196 -1.76 -16.07 -0.84
CA CYS A 196 -1.69 -15.54 0.53
C CYS A 196 -0.32 -14.91 0.81
N VAL A 197 0.78 -15.55 0.43
CA VAL A 197 2.14 -14.99 0.58
C VAL A 197 2.29 -13.69 -0.21
N ALA A 198 1.78 -13.64 -1.44
CA ALA A 198 1.78 -12.42 -2.24
C ALA A 198 1.02 -11.28 -1.55
N GLN A 199 -0.16 -11.54 -0.99
CA GLN A 199 -0.95 -10.55 -0.26
C GLN A 199 -0.29 -10.12 1.06
N LEU A 200 0.32 -11.04 1.81
CA LEU A 200 1.13 -10.72 2.99
C LEU A 200 2.30 -9.78 2.64
N LEU A 201 2.98 -10.01 1.50
CA LEU A 201 4.04 -9.12 1.02
C LEU A 201 3.49 -7.75 0.62
N MET A 202 2.38 -7.71 -0.12
CA MET A 202 1.75 -6.45 -0.52
C MET A 202 1.31 -5.63 0.71
N GLY A 203 0.68 -6.24 1.72
CA GLY A 203 0.26 -5.55 2.94
C GLY A 203 1.44 -5.08 3.79
N ALA A 204 2.48 -5.91 3.93
CA ALA A 204 3.72 -5.52 4.59
C ALA A 204 4.39 -4.31 3.91
N GLY A 205 4.44 -4.31 2.57
CA GLY A 205 5.09 -3.26 1.80
C GLY A 205 4.30 -1.96 1.67
N THR A 206 2.97 -2.03 1.70
CA THR A 206 2.09 -0.83 1.68
C THR A 206 2.05 -0.11 3.02
N THR A 207 2.33 -0.81 4.12
CA THR A 207 2.25 -0.25 5.48
C THR A 207 3.09 1.03 5.68
N PRO A 208 4.38 1.11 5.29
CA PRO A 208 5.17 2.35 5.34
C PRO A 208 4.55 3.54 4.58
N LEU A 209 3.78 3.30 3.51
CA LEU A 209 3.15 4.37 2.75
C LEU A 209 2.11 5.11 3.57
N TYR A 210 1.28 4.38 4.30
CA TYR A 210 0.20 4.97 5.09
C TYR A 210 0.64 5.45 6.47
N SER A 211 1.75 4.95 7.01
CA SER A 211 2.26 5.40 8.31
C SER A 211 3.37 6.46 8.21
N LEU A 212 4.35 6.27 7.32
CA LEU A 212 5.55 7.11 7.27
C LEU A 212 5.47 8.24 6.25
N ALA A 213 4.71 8.09 5.17
CA ALA A 213 4.59 9.18 4.19
C ALA A 213 3.83 10.39 4.75
N PRO A 214 2.70 10.22 5.48
CA PRO A 214 2.06 11.34 6.19
C PRO A 214 2.99 12.01 7.18
N ALA A 215 3.73 11.23 7.98
CA ALA A 215 4.72 11.75 8.93
C ALA A 215 5.83 12.55 8.21
N TYR A 216 6.33 12.04 7.08
CA TYR A 216 7.33 12.74 6.29
C TYR A 216 6.79 14.05 5.69
N ILE A 217 5.54 14.07 5.21
CA ILE A 217 4.88 15.29 4.72
C ILE A 217 4.80 16.32 5.85
N ASP A 218 4.30 15.92 7.03
CA ASP A 218 4.11 16.80 8.17
C ASP A 218 5.43 17.37 8.71
N GLU A 219 6.52 16.61 8.62
CA GLU A 219 7.86 17.05 9.01
C GLU A 219 8.56 17.95 7.97
N ASN A 220 8.12 17.92 6.70
CA ASN A 220 8.84 18.60 5.61
C ASN A 220 8.02 19.66 4.88
N VAL A 221 6.79 19.92 5.32
CA VAL A 221 5.88 20.94 4.79
C VAL A 221 5.51 21.92 5.89
N HIS A 222 5.26 23.17 5.51
CA HIS A 222 4.82 24.19 6.44
C HIS A 222 3.54 23.76 7.17
N PRO A 223 3.42 23.93 8.51
CA PRO A 223 2.26 23.44 9.28
C PRO A 223 0.91 23.89 8.72
N LYS A 224 0.81 25.15 8.26
CA LYS A 224 -0.39 25.71 7.61
C LYS A 224 -0.76 25.04 6.27
N ALA A 225 0.19 24.41 5.59
CA ALA A 225 -0.03 23.72 4.30
C ALA A 225 -0.07 22.18 4.43
N SER A 226 0.46 21.61 5.52
CA SER A 226 0.47 20.16 5.77
C SER A 226 -0.92 19.51 5.62
N PRO A 227 -2.02 20.06 6.17
CA PRO A 227 -3.36 19.48 6.03
C PRO A 227 -3.81 19.32 4.57
N ILE A 228 -3.48 20.28 3.70
CA ILE A 228 -3.85 20.23 2.27
C ILE A 228 -3.08 19.10 1.57
N TYR A 229 -1.80 18.94 1.88
CA TYR A 229 -0.96 17.88 1.31
C TYR A 229 -1.47 16.49 1.73
N LEU A 230 -1.80 16.34 3.02
CA LEU A 230 -2.39 15.11 3.55
C LEU A 230 -3.77 14.83 2.95
N GLY A 231 -4.59 15.87 2.76
CA GLY A 231 -5.90 15.75 2.10
C GLY A 231 -5.78 15.22 0.67
N ILE A 232 -4.86 15.79 -0.13
CA ILE A 232 -4.59 15.31 -1.49
C ILE A 232 -4.10 13.85 -1.49
N PHE A 233 -3.18 13.52 -0.59
CA PHE A 233 -2.65 12.16 -0.44
C PHE A 233 -3.75 11.13 -0.12
N PHE A 234 -4.58 11.39 0.89
CA PHE A 234 -5.63 10.46 1.29
C PHE A 234 -6.78 10.40 0.27
N ALA A 235 -7.17 11.52 -0.36
CA ALA A 235 -8.15 11.51 -1.43
C ALA A 235 -7.70 10.63 -2.61
N ALA A 236 -6.44 10.74 -3.00
CA ALA A 236 -5.85 9.91 -4.05
C ALA A 236 -5.79 8.41 -3.67
N ALA A 237 -5.55 8.11 -2.39
CA ALA A 237 -5.60 6.75 -1.87
C ALA A 237 -7.02 6.17 -1.88
N VAL A 238 -8.04 6.96 -1.52
CA VAL A 238 -9.46 6.54 -1.51
C VAL A 238 -10.01 6.39 -2.94
N ALA A 239 -9.55 7.19 -3.90
CA ALA A 239 -9.92 7.06 -5.30
C ALA A 239 -9.29 5.82 -5.99
N GLY A 240 -8.16 5.34 -5.49
CA GLY A 240 -7.38 4.23 -6.07
C GLY A 240 -8.18 2.96 -6.36
N PRO A 241 -8.99 2.39 -5.45
CA PRO A 241 -9.74 1.17 -5.70
C PRO A 241 -10.73 1.33 -6.85
N GLY A 242 -11.38 2.50 -6.95
CA GLY A 242 -12.29 2.85 -8.04
C GLY A 242 -11.58 2.81 -9.40
N LEU A 243 -10.41 3.43 -9.50
CA LEU A 243 -9.57 3.36 -10.69
C LEU A 243 -9.14 1.91 -11.01
N GLY A 244 -8.98 1.07 -9.99
CA GLY A 244 -8.64 -0.35 -10.14
C GLY A 244 -9.77 -1.16 -10.75
N PHE A 245 -11.01 -0.88 -10.36
CA PHE A 245 -12.19 -1.46 -11.00
C PHE A 245 -12.33 -1.01 -12.47
N VAL A 246 -12.13 0.29 -12.75
CA VAL A 246 -12.20 0.84 -14.12
C VAL A 246 -11.10 0.27 -15.01
N ALA A 247 -9.88 0.10 -14.50
CA ALA A 247 -8.77 -0.47 -15.26
C ALA A 247 -8.89 -2.00 -15.42
N GLY A 248 -9.23 -2.70 -14.34
CA GLY A 248 -9.27 -4.16 -14.30
C GLY A 248 -10.47 -4.77 -15.02
N GLY A 249 -11.63 -4.10 -15.00
CA GLY A 249 -12.85 -4.62 -15.62
C GLY A 249 -12.72 -4.91 -17.11
N PRO A 250 -12.33 -3.92 -17.94
CA PRO A 250 -12.12 -4.11 -19.36
C PRO A 250 -11.04 -5.16 -19.67
N ILE A 251 -9.96 -5.22 -18.90
CA ILE A 251 -8.92 -6.25 -19.05
C ILE A 251 -9.52 -7.65 -18.87
N LEU A 252 -10.35 -7.84 -17.83
CA LEU A 252 -11.03 -9.11 -17.60
C LEU A 252 -12.12 -9.43 -18.64
N ASN A 253 -12.69 -8.41 -19.27
CA ASN A 253 -13.76 -8.58 -20.26
C ASN A 253 -13.22 -8.93 -21.66
N GLU A 254 -12.18 -8.24 -22.11
CA GLU A 254 -11.72 -8.32 -23.50
C GLU A 254 -10.53 -9.26 -23.68
N VAL A 255 -9.69 -9.41 -22.65
CA VAL A 255 -8.44 -10.17 -22.76
C VAL A 255 -8.62 -11.55 -22.16
N TYR A 256 -8.55 -12.58 -23.01
CA TYR A 256 -8.55 -13.97 -22.56
C TYR A 256 -7.32 -14.25 -21.68
N ILE A 257 -7.45 -15.17 -20.72
CA ILE A 257 -6.38 -15.52 -19.76
C ILE A 257 -5.01 -15.79 -20.40
N GLN A 258 -4.95 -16.32 -21.63
CA GLN A 258 -3.73 -16.61 -22.39
C GLN A 258 -3.43 -15.60 -23.50
N ILE A 259 -4.10 -14.46 -23.52
CA ILE A 259 -4.09 -13.45 -24.59
C ILE A 259 -4.75 -13.94 -25.88
N LYS A 260 -4.45 -15.16 -26.32
CA LYS A 260 -5.05 -15.83 -27.49
C LYS A 260 -5.88 -17.03 -27.06
N GLN A 261 -7.05 -17.18 -27.66
CA GLN A 261 -7.90 -18.35 -27.45
C GLN A 261 -7.34 -19.57 -28.20
N PRO A 262 -7.61 -20.80 -27.73
CA PRO A 262 -7.30 -22.02 -28.47
C PRO A 262 -7.94 -22.02 -29.87
N LYS A 263 -7.30 -22.69 -30.84
CA LYS A 263 -7.84 -22.79 -32.20
C LYS A 263 -9.21 -23.48 -32.18
N GLY A 264 -10.18 -22.91 -32.90
CA GLY A 264 -11.56 -23.45 -32.98
C GLY A 264 -12.46 -23.06 -31.81
N VAL A 265 -11.99 -22.20 -30.91
CA VAL A 265 -12.76 -21.70 -29.77
C VAL A 265 -12.99 -20.19 -29.93
N HIS A 266 -14.25 -19.77 -29.83
CA HIS A 266 -14.67 -18.37 -29.87
C HIS A 266 -15.56 -18.04 -28.66
N LEU A 267 -14.94 -18.00 -27.48
CA LEU A 267 -15.60 -17.57 -26.24
C LEU A 267 -15.70 -16.04 -26.19
N THR A 268 -16.79 -15.56 -25.62
CA THR A 268 -17.01 -14.17 -25.25
C THR A 268 -17.11 -14.06 -23.74
N SER A 269 -16.97 -12.86 -23.18
CA SER A 269 -17.01 -12.63 -21.72
C SER A 269 -18.32 -13.00 -21.04
N ARG A 270 -19.40 -13.20 -21.81
CA ARG A 270 -20.69 -13.71 -21.33
C ARG A 270 -20.71 -15.22 -21.14
N ASN A 271 -19.77 -15.95 -21.74
CA ASN A 271 -19.75 -17.40 -21.64
C ASN A 271 -19.29 -17.84 -20.23
N PRO A 272 -20.00 -18.78 -19.57
CA PRO A 272 -19.62 -19.34 -18.27
C PRO A 272 -18.24 -20.03 -18.23
N GLN A 273 -17.54 -20.22 -19.34
CA GLN A 273 -16.16 -20.72 -19.41
C GLN A 273 -15.12 -19.60 -19.62
N TRP A 274 -15.54 -18.35 -19.85
CA TRP A 274 -14.59 -17.23 -20.03
C TRP A 274 -13.82 -16.90 -18.75
N ILE A 275 -12.49 -16.83 -18.84
CA ILE A 275 -11.63 -16.35 -17.77
C ILE A 275 -10.75 -15.24 -18.34
N GLY A 276 -10.88 -14.05 -17.76
CA GLY A 276 -10.11 -12.88 -18.16
C GLY A 276 -8.66 -12.90 -17.64
N ALA A 277 -7.80 -12.08 -18.24
CA ALA A 277 -6.38 -11.97 -17.88
C ALA A 277 -6.14 -11.21 -16.55
N TRP A 278 -6.54 -11.82 -15.44
CA TRP A 278 -6.44 -11.27 -14.08
C TRP A 278 -5.00 -10.89 -13.67
N TRP A 279 -3.99 -11.54 -14.24
CA TRP A 279 -2.58 -11.34 -13.90
C TRP A 279 -1.99 -10.05 -14.49
N LEU A 280 -2.56 -9.52 -15.58
CA LEU A 280 -1.95 -8.43 -16.35
C LEU A 280 -1.84 -7.14 -15.55
N GLY A 281 -2.87 -6.82 -14.75
CA GLY A 281 -2.90 -5.63 -13.89
C GLY A 281 -1.76 -5.62 -12.87
N TYR A 282 -1.42 -6.78 -12.31
CA TYR A 282 -0.34 -6.89 -11.32
C TYR A 282 1.05 -6.70 -11.94
N ILE A 283 1.29 -7.13 -13.18
CA ILE A 283 2.57 -6.87 -13.86
C ILE A 283 2.76 -5.37 -14.07
N VAL A 284 1.74 -4.69 -14.63
CA VAL A 284 1.80 -3.25 -14.89
C VAL A 284 1.99 -2.47 -13.58
N ALA A 285 1.22 -2.81 -12.55
CA ALA A 285 1.33 -2.18 -11.24
C ALA A 285 2.69 -2.45 -10.57
N GLY A 286 3.18 -3.69 -10.60
CA GLY A 286 4.47 -4.07 -10.02
C GLY A 286 5.63 -3.31 -10.65
N VAL A 287 5.64 -3.16 -11.98
CA VAL A 287 6.63 -2.34 -12.69
C VAL A 287 6.52 -0.87 -12.32
N ALA A 288 5.31 -0.31 -12.30
CA ALA A 288 5.08 1.08 -11.92
C ALA A 288 5.56 1.37 -10.48
N MET A 289 5.27 0.46 -9.54
CA MET A 289 5.73 0.56 -8.14
C MET A 289 7.24 0.40 -8.01
N PHE A 290 7.86 -0.50 -8.78
CA PHE A 290 9.32 -0.63 -8.79
C PHE A 290 10.01 0.68 -9.19
N PHE A 291 9.56 1.32 -10.28
CA PHE A 291 10.10 2.63 -10.66
C PHE A 291 9.81 3.71 -9.62
N SER A 292 8.60 3.75 -9.09
CA SER A 292 8.22 4.70 -8.04
C SER A 292 9.09 4.56 -6.79
N ALA A 293 9.43 3.32 -6.42
CA ALA A 293 10.35 3.05 -5.31
C ALA A 293 11.76 3.60 -5.58
N VAL A 294 12.28 3.42 -6.79
CA VAL A 294 13.57 4.00 -7.19
C VAL A 294 13.54 5.52 -7.06
N PHE A 295 12.48 6.18 -7.54
CA PHE A 295 12.31 7.63 -7.40
C PHE A 295 12.26 8.08 -5.94
N ILE A 296 11.50 7.37 -5.09
CA ILE A 296 11.36 7.68 -3.66
C ILE A 296 12.69 7.52 -2.93
N LEU A 297 13.44 6.43 -3.19
CA LEU A 297 14.71 6.16 -2.53
C LEU A 297 15.78 7.24 -2.78
N GLY A 298 15.58 8.09 -3.80
CA GLY A 298 16.42 9.25 -4.04
C GLY A 298 16.15 10.44 -3.11
N PHE A 299 15.01 10.52 -2.44
CA PHE A 299 14.71 11.64 -1.55
C PHE A 299 15.60 11.62 -0.28
N PRO A 300 16.01 12.80 0.22
CA PRO A 300 16.78 12.89 1.45
C PRO A 300 15.92 12.53 2.67
N ARG A 301 16.56 12.32 3.83
CA ARG A 301 15.84 12.07 5.10
C ARG A 301 14.97 13.26 5.51
N GLU A 302 15.43 14.45 5.17
CA GLU A 302 14.79 15.73 5.45
C GLU A 302 14.99 16.62 4.22
N LEU A 303 13.96 17.36 3.82
CA LEU A 303 14.04 18.32 2.73
C LEU A 303 14.84 19.56 3.17
N PRO A 304 15.55 20.22 2.23
CA PRO A 304 16.31 21.42 2.55
C PRO A 304 15.39 22.51 3.14
N GLY A 305 15.77 23.03 4.31
CA GLY A 305 15.02 24.08 5.02
C GLY A 305 13.86 23.60 5.89
N SER A 306 13.53 22.30 5.91
CA SER A 306 12.43 21.78 6.75
C SER A 306 12.69 21.97 8.25
N LYS A 307 13.92 21.75 8.70
CA LYS A 307 14.30 21.92 10.10
C LYS A 307 14.15 23.38 10.57
N GLU A 308 14.69 24.33 9.81
CA GLU A 308 14.58 25.77 10.12
C GLU A 308 13.12 26.22 10.16
N MET A 309 12.31 25.74 9.20
CA MET A 309 10.88 26.00 9.16
C MET A 309 10.16 25.46 10.41
N ARG A 310 10.45 24.23 10.84
CA ARG A 310 9.83 23.65 12.05
C ARG A 310 10.27 24.36 13.32
N ASP A 311 11.55 24.73 13.42
CA ASP A 311 12.07 25.44 14.60
C ASP A 311 11.37 26.80 14.74
N LYS A 312 11.18 27.55 13.64
CA LYS A 312 10.39 28.80 13.62
C LYS A 312 8.93 28.58 14.03
N ALA A 313 8.27 27.54 13.50
CA ALA A 313 6.89 27.23 13.89
C ALA A 313 6.74 26.86 15.37
N ILE A 314 7.77 26.29 16.00
CA ILE A 314 7.79 26.03 17.45
C ILE A 314 7.97 27.34 18.23
N GLU A 315 8.81 28.26 17.75
CA GLU A 315 9.00 29.58 18.37
C GLU A 315 7.74 30.44 18.28
N GLU A 316 7.02 30.37 17.16
CA GLU A 316 5.73 31.06 16.94
C GLU A 316 4.56 30.42 17.71
N GLY A 317 4.75 29.22 18.29
CA GLY A 317 3.73 28.50 19.05
C GLY A 317 2.75 27.68 18.21
N ASP A 318 2.97 27.58 16.89
CA ASP A 318 2.18 26.78 15.96
C ASP A 318 2.39 25.26 16.18
N LEU A 319 3.53 24.86 16.76
CA LEU A 319 3.87 23.46 17.04
C LEU A 319 4.34 23.23 18.49
N PRO A 320 3.98 22.09 19.11
CA PRO A 320 4.49 21.72 20.43
C PRO A 320 5.99 21.34 20.35
N LYS A 321 6.73 21.63 21.43
CA LYS A 321 8.13 21.18 21.56
C LYS A 321 8.22 19.65 21.56
N ARG A 322 9.21 19.11 20.84
CA ARG A 322 9.43 17.66 20.74
C ARG A 322 9.65 17.05 22.13
N ASN A 323 8.95 15.95 22.42
CA ASN A 323 9.09 15.25 23.68
C ASN A 323 10.40 14.43 23.71
N ASN A 324 11.44 14.98 24.33
CA ASN A 324 12.79 14.37 24.37
C ASN A 324 12.89 13.05 25.16
N LYS A 325 11.78 12.57 25.75
CA LYS A 325 11.73 11.33 26.54
C LYS A 325 11.80 10.07 25.67
N LEU A 326 11.37 10.12 24.41
CA LEU A 326 11.39 8.98 23.50
C LEU A 326 12.73 8.92 22.76
N ARG A 327 13.54 7.89 23.00
CA ARG A 327 14.88 7.75 22.41
C ARG A 327 14.94 6.69 21.31
N GLY A 328 13.79 6.19 20.86
CA GLY A 328 13.71 5.17 19.81
C GLY A 328 14.18 3.78 20.26
N LYS A 329 14.21 3.50 21.57
CA LYS A 329 14.51 2.16 22.08
C LYS A 329 13.26 1.30 22.10
N LEU A 330 13.37 -0.01 21.87
CA LEU A 330 12.23 -0.94 21.90
C LEU A 330 11.44 -0.88 23.23
N ARG A 331 12.14 -0.59 24.34
CA ARG A 331 11.53 -0.41 25.67
C ARG A 331 10.64 0.83 25.79
N ASP A 332 10.75 1.78 24.88
CA ASP A 332 9.93 2.99 24.83
C ASP A 332 8.60 2.74 24.08
N ILE A 333 8.50 1.67 23.27
CA ILE A 333 7.30 1.33 22.48
C ILE A 333 6.12 1.02 23.38
N VAL A 334 6.33 0.09 24.32
CA VAL A 334 5.27 -0.39 25.22
C VAL A 334 4.66 0.75 26.04
N PRO A 335 5.43 1.58 26.77
CA PRO A 335 4.85 2.68 27.53
C PRO A 335 4.17 3.73 26.65
N ALA A 336 4.74 4.06 25.48
CA ALA A 336 4.11 5.01 24.56
C ALA A 336 2.76 4.48 24.02
N THR A 337 2.72 3.21 23.62
CA THR A 337 1.50 2.55 23.13
C THR A 337 0.45 2.47 24.23
N VAL A 338 0.84 2.08 25.46
CA VAL A 338 -0.08 2.04 26.61
C VAL A 338 -0.61 3.42 26.95
N GLN A 339 0.19 4.48 26.82
CA GLN A 339 -0.26 5.86 27.05
C GLN A 339 -1.32 6.28 26.03
N LEU A 340 -1.17 5.90 24.75
CA LEU A 340 -2.18 6.14 23.72
C LEU A 340 -3.47 5.34 24.00
N LEU A 341 -3.36 4.06 24.36
CA LEU A 341 -4.51 3.21 24.69
C LEU A 341 -5.28 3.66 25.94
N LYS A 342 -4.61 4.36 26.87
CA LYS A 342 -5.24 4.95 28.06
C LYS A 342 -5.94 6.28 27.78
N ASN A 343 -5.75 6.88 26.61
CA ASN A 343 -6.43 8.11 26.24
C ASN A 343 -7.85 7.78 25.75
N PRO A 344 -8.91 8.11 26.53
CA PRO A 344 -10.28 7.72 26.18
C PRO A 344 -10.75 8.36 24.88
N THR A 345 -10.37 9.62 24.61
CA THR A 345 -10.72 10.32 23.37
C THR A 345 -10.12 9.62 22.16
N TYR A 346 -8.86 9.19 22.24
CA TYR A 346 -8.22 8.43 21.18
C TYR A 346 -8.92 7.09 20.95
N MET A 347 -9.23 6.35 22.03
CA MET A 347 -9.89 5.05 21.94
C MET A 347 -11.32 5.13 21.38
N PHE A 348 -12.13 6.08 21.83
CA PHE A 348 -13.49 6.27 21.30
C PHE A 348 -13.47 6.67 19.83
N ASN A 349 -12.54 7.56 19.43
CA ASN A 349 -12.39 7.94 18.03
C ASN A 349 -11.93 6.76 17.16
N ALA A 350 -10.94 5.98 17.62
CA ALA A 350 -10.46 4.79 16.92
C ALA A 350 -11.56 3.74 16.77
N LEU A 351 -12.35 3.49 17.83
CA LEU A 351 -13.49 2.58 17.79
C LEU A 351 -14.56 3.04 16.81
N ALA A 352 -14.90 4.33 16.80
CA ALA A 352 -15.88 4.90 15.86
C ALA A 352 -15.44 4.73 14.40
N ILE A 353 -14.18 5.05 14.09
CA ILE A 353 -13.61 4.88 12.73
C ILE A 353 -13.57 3.40 12.33
N THR A 354 -13.17 2.52 13.26
CA THR A 354 -13.13 1.08 13.00
C THR A 354 -14.52 0.50 12.75
N ALA A 355 -15.50 0.87 13.58
CA ALA A 355 -16.88 0.43 13.41
C ALA A 355 -17.49 0.92 12.09
N GLY A 356 -17.22 2.17 11.70
CA GLY A 356 -17.68 2.74 10.43
C GLY A 356 -17.02 2.08 9.21
N SER A 357 -15.73 1.74 9.29
CA SER A 357 -14.98 1.14 8.18
C SER A 357 -15.20 -0.37 8.02
N MET A 358 -15.61 -1.08 9.08
CA MET A 358 -15.85 -2.53 9.06
C MET A 358 -16.85 -2.96 7.98
N MET A 359 -17.93 -2.20 7.81
CA MET A 359 -18.94 -2.51 6.78
C MET A 359 -18.37 -2.31 5.36
N GLY A 360 -17.60 -1.25 5.15
CA GLY A 360 -16.95 -0.95 3.88
C GLY A 360 -15.91 -2.00 3.47
N ALA A 361 -15.07 -2.45 4.41
CA ALA A 361 -14.03 -3.44 4.13
C ALA A 361 -14.61 -4.82 3.75
N GLY A 362 -15.63 -5.28 4.50
CA GLY A 362 -16.29 -6.56 4.24
C GLY A 362 -17.05 -6.58 2.91
N MET A 363 -17.82 -5.52 2.62
CA MET A 363 -18.54 -5.41 1.34
C MET A 363 -17.57 -5.19 0.17
N GLY A 364 -16.60 -4.30 0.32
CA GLY A 364 -15.66 -3.93 -0.75
C GLY A 364 -14.88 -5.12 -1.31
N THR A 365 -14.49 -6.06 -0.45
CA THR A 365 -13.77 -7.27 -0.87
C THR A 365 -14.57 -8.10 -1.88
N PHE A 366 -15.86 -8.32 -1.63
CA PHE A 366 -16.72 -9.21 -2.42
C PHE A 366 -17.69 -8.48 -3.35
N ILE A 367 -17.67 -7.15 -3.40
CA ILE A 367 -18.68 -6.37 -4.14
C ILE A 367 -18.69 -6.71 -5.62
N ALA A 368 -17.52 -6.90 -6.25
CA ALA A 368 -17.43 -7.28 -7.65
C ALA A 368 -18.03 -8.66 -7.90
N LYS A 369 -17.74 -9.63 -7.03
CA LYS A 369 -18.33 -10.97 -7.08
C LYS A 369 -19.85 -10.91 -6.92
N PHE A 370 -20.34 -10.16 -5.92
CA PHE A 370 -21.77 -10.00 -5.66
C PHE A 370 -22.48 -9.40 -6.87
N THR A 371 -21.94 -8.32 -7.45
CA THR A 371 -22.55 -7.64 -8.59
C THR A 371 -22.58 -8.53 -9.83
N GLN A 372 -21.51 -9.26 -10.12
CA GLN A 372 -21.47 -10.19 -11.25
C GLN A 372 -22.47 -11.34 -11.08
N LEU A 373 -22.59 -11.92 -9.87
CA LEU A 373 -23.49 -13.04 -9.61
C LEU A 373 -24.97 -12.64 -9.54
N LYS A 374 -25.30 -11.51 -8.90
CA LYS A 374 -26.69 -11.09 -8.68
C LYS A 374 -27.32 -10.38 -9.87
N PHE A 375 -26.54 -9.59 -10.59
CA PHE A 375 -27.03 -8.82 -11.73
C PHE A 375 -26.60 -9.40 -13.08
N ALA A 376 -25.90 -10.54 -13.09
CA ALA A 376 -25.40 -11.20 -14.29
C ALA A 376 -24.58 -10.26 -15.20
N LEU A 377 -23.90 -9.26 -14.60
CA LEU A 377 -23.06 -8.33 -15.36
C LEU A 377 -21.78 -9.03 -15.78
N ASN A 378 -21.30 -8.70 -16.98
CA ASN A 378 -19.96 -9.09 -17.38
C ASN A 378 -18.90 -8.33 -16.54
N PRO A 379 -17.66 -8.83 -16.46
CA PRO A 379 -16.61 -8.21 -15.64
C PRO A 379 -16.32 -6.75 -16.00
N GLY A 380 -16.42 -6.40 -17.29
CA GLY A 380 -16.17 -5.04 -17.79
C GLY A 380 -17.16 -4.03 -17.26
N LEU A 381 -18.46 -4.31 -17.43
CA LEU A 381 -19.53 -3.43 -16.96
C LEU A 381 -19.55 -3.36 -15.43
N ALA A 382 -19.36 -4.49 -14.73
CA ALA A 382 -19.24 -4.49 -13.27
C ALA A 382 -18.09 -3.59 -12.80
N GLY A 383 -16.92 -3.67 -13.44
CA GLY A 383 -15.77 -2.83 -13.13
C GLY A 383 -16.02 -1.34 -13.37
N ILE A 384 -16.61 -0.96 -14.51
CA ILE A 384 -16.90 0.45 -14.81
C ILE A 384 -17.95 1.02 -13.83
N THR A 385 -19.02 0.28 -13.55
CA THR A 385 -20.07 0.73 -12.63
C THR A 385 -19.54 0.90 -11.21
N LEU A 386 -18.85 -0.11 -10.68
CA LEU A 386 -18.26 -0.04 -9.33
C LEU A 386 -17.19 1.05 -9.27
N GLY A 387 -16.32 1.12 -10.28
CA GLY A 387 -15.28 2.14 -10.35
C GLY A 387 -15.85 3.56 -10.31
N THR A 388 -16.93 3.82 -11.05
CA THR A 388 -17.61 5.12 -11.06
C THR A 388 -18.19 5.45 -9.68
N VAL A 389 -18.85 4.49 -9.03
CA VAL A 389 -19.42 4.69 -7.68
C VAL A 389 -18.32 5.04 -6.67
N PHE A 390 -17.19 4.32 -6.69
CA PHE A 390 -16.07 4.58 -5.78
C PHE A 390 -15.39 5.93 -6.05
N VAL A 391 -15.18 6.30 -7.32
CA VAL A 391 -14.55 7.60 -7.67
C VAL A 391 -15.46 8.77 -7.30
N VAL A 392 -16.77 8.67 -7.55
CA VAL A 392 -17.73 9.71 -7.14
C VAL A 392 -17.82 9.80 -5.61
N GLY A 393 -17.83 8.66 -4.91
CA GLY A 393 -17.78 8.62 -3.45
C GLY A 393 -16.53 9.31 -2.89
N ALA A 394 -15.37 9.06 -3.49
CA ALA A 394 -14.10 9.68 -3.10
C ALA A 394 -14.05 11.19 -3.32
N ALA A 395 -14.84 11.72 -4.27
CA ALA A 395 -14.90 13.16 -4.55
C ALA A 395 -15.88 13.91 -3.62
N GLY A 396 -16.84 13.19 -3.01
CA GLY A 396 -17.86 13.76 -2.12
C GLY A 396 -17.55 13.63 -0.62
N SER A 397 -16.54 12.83 -0.26
CA SER A 397 -16.00 12.66 1.10
C SER A 397 -14.84 13.61 1.35
#